data_AF-I7M283-F1
#
_entry.id   AF-I7M283-F1
#
_cell.length_a   1.000
_cell.length_b   1.000
_cell.length_c   1.000
_cell.angle_alpha   90.00
_cell.angle_beta   90.00
_cell.angle_gamma   90.00
#
_symmetry.space_group_name_H-M   'P 1'
#
loop_
_entity.id
_entity.type
_entity.pdbx_description
1 polymer ?
#
loop_
_entity_poly.entity_id
_entity_poly.type
_entity_poly.pdbx_seq_one_letter_code
_entity_poly.pdbx_strand_id
1 'polypeptide(L)'
;MRLLASSILFILAIANVSALSSKDAQQCQTSAKNSVQTLCLPADIDCALALKSVANCLKLCTQGPSQSDSYILNCAKTNCTTSNLSVQSWVSKFISCLHLGKLSLSFLLLALFAIVF
;
A
#
# COMPACT_ATOMS: atom_id res chain seq x y z
N MET A 1 -5.35 -40.33 -2.03
CA MET A 1 -4.03 -39.83 -1.57
C MET A 1 -3.30 -38.92 -2.58
N ARG A 2 -3.30 -39.21 -3.89
CA ARG A 2 -2.63 -38.35 -4.90
C ARG A 2 -3.21 -36.93 -5.04
N LEU A 3 -4.53 -36.78 -4.89
CA LEU A 3 -5.21 -35.47 -4.93
C LEU A 3 -4.81 -34.58 -3.73
N LEU A 4 -4.71 -35.17 -2.54
CA LEU A 4 -4.32 -34.45 -1.32
C LEU A 4 -2.88 -33.90 -1.39
N ALA A 5 -1.94 -34.68 -1.94
CA ALA A 5 -0.55 -34.24 -2.11
C ALA A 5 -0.43 -33.05 -3.08
N SER A 6 -1.23 -33.04 -4.16
CA SER A 6 -1.26 -31.93 -5.12
C SER A 6 -1.88 -30.67 -4.52
N SER A 7 -2.95 -30.81 -3.73
CA SER A 7 -3.58 -29.67 -3.03
C SER A 7 -2.65 -29.04 -1.99
N ILE A 8 -1.89 -29.85 -1.25
CA ILE A 8 -0.92 -29.37 -0.26
C ILE A 8 0.20 -28.55 -0.92
N LEU A 9 0.73 -29.01 -2.05
CA LEU A 9 1.75 -28.28 -2.80
C LEU A 9 1.23 -26.94 -3.35
N PHE A 10 -0.03 -26.90 -3.78
CA PHE A 10 -0.68 -25.67 -4.25
C PHE A 10 -0.88 -24.66 -3.10
N ILE A 11 -1.30 -25.14 -1.92
CA ILE A 11 -1.43 -24.32 -0.71
C ILE A 11 -0.08 -23.74 -0.29
N LEU A 12 0.98 -24.55 -0.31
CA LEU A 12 2.35 -24.11 0.02
C LEU A 12 2.87 -23.06 -0.96
N ALA A 13 2.61 -23.22 -2.26
CA ALA A 13 2.98 -22.23 -3.27
C ALA A 13 2.26 -20.90 -3.04
N ILE A 14 0.96 -20.93 -2.77
CA ILE A 14 0.16 -19.73 -2.52
C ILE A 14 0.57 -19.08 -1.20
N ALA A 15 0.73 -19.84 -0.13
CA ALA A 15 1.16 -19.32 1.18
C ALA A 15 2.52 -18.61 1.10
N ASN A 16 3.47 -19.15 0.32
CA ASN A 16 4.77 -18.52 0.09
C ASN A 16 4.65 -17.20 -0.69
N VAL A 17 3.81 -17.16 -1.73
CA VAL A 17 3.57 -15.94 -2.53
C VAL A 17 2.86 -14.86 -1.69
N SER A 18 1.87 -15.23 -0.89
CA SER A 18 1.15 -14.33 0.00
C SER A 18 2.05 -13.78 1.12
N ALA A 19 2.89 -14.64 1.71
CA ALA A 19 3.84 -14.22 2.74
C ALA A 19 4.92 -13.27 2.19
N LEU A 20 5.38 -13.50 0.96
CA LEU A 20 6.31 -12.62 0.26
C LEU A 20 5.65 -11.26 -0.04
N SER A 21 4.44 -11.28 -0.63
CA SER A 21 3.65 -10.09 -0.92
C SER A 21 3.36 -9.24 0.32
N SER A 22 3.06 -9.87 1.47
CA SER A 22 2.82 -9.16 2.72
C SER A 22 4.09 -8.50 3.27
N LYS A 23 5.24 -9.20 3.18
CA LYS A 23 6.55 -8.62 3.56
C LYS A 23 6.91 -7.45 2.66
N ASP A 24 6.72 -7.58 1.35
CA ASP A 24 7.01 -6.53 0.38
C ASP A 24 6.12 -5.30 0.61
N ALA A 25 4.83 -5.50 0.90
CA ALA A 25 3.92 -4.41 1.24
C ALA A 25 4.33 -3.68 2.53
N GLN A 26 4.69 -4.43 3.59
CA GLN A 26 5.12 -3.87 4.86
C GLN A 26 6.46 -3.13 4.74
N GLN A 27 7.39 -3.68 3.96
CA GLN A 27 8.66 -3.04 3.66
C GLN A 27 8.46 -1.78 2.81
N CYS A 28 7.57 -1.82 1.81
CA CYS A 28 7.20 -0.66 1.01
C CYS A 28 6.65 0.48 1.88
N GLN A 29 5.72 0.19 2.77
CA GLN A 29 5.15 1.18 3.70
C GLN A 29 6.22 1.77 4.63
N THR A 30 7.09 0.92 5.17
CA THR A 30 8.17 1.34 6.08
C THR A 30 9.19 2.23 5.36
N SER A 31 9.65 1.82 4.18
CA SER A 31 10.58 2.59 3.35
C SER A 31 9.97 3.91 2.90
N ALA A 32 8.70 3.93 2.47
CA ALA A 32 8.01 5.16 2.10
C ALA A 32 7.90 6.11 3.31
N LYS A 33 7.52 5.61 4.48
CA LYS A 33 7.44 6.42 5.71
C LYS A 33 8.81 6.98 6.13
N ASN A 34 9.87 6.18 6.06
CA ASN A 34 11.21 6.61 6.47
C ASN A 34 11.83 7.61 5.47
N SER A 35 11.54 7.46 4.17
CA SER A 35 12.03 8.39 3.15
C SER A 35 11.51 9.82 3.30
N VAL A 36 10.46 10.04 4.10
CA VAL A 36 9.93 11.38 4.36
C VAL A 36 10.95 12.28 5.06
N GLN A 37 11.84 11.71 5.89
CA GLN A 37 12.83 12.45 6.67
C GLN A 37 13.94 13.05 5.79
N THR A 38 14.21 12.44 4.64
CA THR A 38 15.25 12.85 3.70
C THR A 38 14.68 13.42 2.40
N LEU A 39 13.35 13.53 2.31
CA LEU A 39 12.65 13.96 1.09
C LEU A 39 12.92 15.42 0.73
N CYS A 40 12.94 16.29 1.75
CA CYS A 40 13.17 17.71 1.58
C CYS A 40 14.52 18.09 2.19
N LEU A 41 15.30 18.88 1.46
CA LEU A 41 16.50 19.52 2.00
C LEU A 41 16.09 20.52 3.10
N PRO A 42 16.89 20.73 4.16
CA PRO A 42 16.52 21.61 5.27
C PRO A 42 16.20 23.05 4.88
N ALA A 43 16.76 23.54 3.78
CA ALA A 43 16.55 24.89 3.26
C ALA A 43 15.46 24.96 2.17
N ASP A 44 14.89 23.82 1.75
CA ASP A 44 13.88 23.75 0.69
C ASP A 44 12.48 23.93 1.29
N ILE A 45 12.12 25.21 1.46
CA ILE A 45 10.84 25.62 2.06
C ILE A 45 9.67 25.18 1.19
N ASP A 46 9.81 25.22 -0.14
CA ASP A 46 8.75 24.81 -1.07
C ASP A 46 8.46 23.33 -0.97
N CYS A 47 9.49 22.48 -0.85
CA CYS A 47 9.32 21.06 -0.57
C CYS A 47 8.64 20.82 0.77
N ALA A 48 9.07 21.50 1.84
CA ALA A 48 8.48 21.34 3.16
C ALA A 48 6.99 21.74 3.20
N LEU A 49 6.62 22.83 2.52
CA LEU A 49 5.23 23.27 2.39
C LEU A 49 4.39 22.29 1.56
N ALA A 50 4.92 21.81 0.43
CA ALA A 50 4.26 20.81 -0.40
C ALA A 50 4.03 19.51 0.37
N LEU A 51 5.04 19.04 1.11
CA LEU A 51 4.95 17.84 1.94
C LEU A 51 3.92 18.00 3.05
N LYS A 52 3.89 19.16 3.74
CA LYS A 52 2.89 19.45 4.78
C LYS A 52 1.47 19.50 4.21
N SER A 53 1.29 20.12 3.05
CA SER A 53 0.01 20.19 2.35
C SER A 53 -0.53 18.79 2.02
N VAL A 54 0.33 17.96 1.43
CA VAL A 54 0.04 16.55 1.14
C VAL A 54 -0.29 15.76 2.40
N ALA A 55 0.50 15.89 3.47
CA ALA A 55 0.26 15.16 4.72
C ALA A 55 -1.09 15.53 5.35
N ASN A 56 -1.46 16.81 5.32
CA ASN A 56 -2.78 17.26 5.75
C ASN A 56 -3.89 16.69 4.86
N CYS A 57 -3.70 16.67 3.55
CA CYS A 57 -4.67 16.05 2.65
C CYS A 57 -4.89 14.56 2.95
N LEU A 58 -3.80 13.80 3.13
CA LEU A 58 -3.88 12.38 3.48
C LEU A 58 -4.63 12.17 4.80
N LYS A 59 -4.41 13.04 5.79
CA LYS A 59 -5.15 13.03 7.06
C LYS A 59 -6.63 13.34 6.87
N LEU A 60 -6.99 14.31 6.02
CA LEU A 60 -8.40 14.59 5.72
C LEU A 60 -9.08 13.40 5.03
N CYS A 61 -8.36 12.68 4.17
CA CYS A 61 -8.88 11.46 3.53
C CYS A 61 -9.17 10.35 4.53
N THR A 62 -8.40 10.22 5.62
CA THR A 62 -8.69 9.22 6.68
C THR A 62 -9.78 9.66 7.65
N GLN A 63 -10.06 10.96 7.73
CA GLN A 63 -11.12 11.55 8.57
C GLN A 63 -12.45 11.74 7.83
N GLY A 64 -12.53 11.30 6.58
CA GLY A 64 -13.72 11.45 5.74
C GLY A 64 -14.94 10.64 6.22
N PRO A 65 -16.10 10.84 5.57
CA PRO A 65 -17.36 10.18 5.93
C PRO A 65 -17.34 8.66 5.77
N SER A 66 -16.41 8.12 4.95
CA SER A 66 -16.15 6.69 4.84
C SER A 66 -14.70 6.41 5.22
N GLN A 67 -14.51 5.48 6.15
CA GLN A 67 -13.17 5.01 6.54
C GLN A 67 -12.78 3.70 5.84
N SER A 68 -13.46 3.35 4.74
CA SER A 68 -13.05 2.21 3.94
C SER A 68 -11.71 2.49 3.26
N ASP A 69 -10.80 1.51 3.25
CA ASP A 69 -9.48 1.74 2.63
C ASP A 69 -9.58 2.12 1.15
N SER A 70 -10.59 1.63 0.43
CA SER A 70 -10.83 2.00 -0.97
C SER A 70 -11.20 3.47 -1.10
N TYR A 71 -12.04 4.00 -0.20
CA TYR A 71 -12.34 5.42 -0.14
C TYR A 71 -11.10 6.25 0.18
N ILE A 72 -10.34 5.85 1.21
CA ILE A 72 -9.12 6.54 1.64
C ILE A 72 -8.10 6.58 0.48
N LEU A 73 -7.89 5.45 -0.20
CA LEU A 73 -6.97 5.33 -1.32
C LEU A 73 -7.40 6.20 -2.51
N ASN A 74 -8.70 6.18 -2.84
CA ASN A 74 -9.24 6.98 -3.94
C ASN A 74 -9.17 8.48 -3.64
N CYS A 75 -9.50 8.87 -2.40
CA CYS A 75 -9.37 10.24 -1.92
C CYS A 75 -7.92 10.71 -2.01
N ALA A 76 -6.97 9.91 -1.50
CA ALA A 76 -5.55 10.24 -1.55
C ALA A 76 -5.05 10.39 -2.99
N LYS A 77 -5.42 9.47 -3.88
CA LYS A 77 -5.00 9.47 -5.28
C LYS A 77 -5.53 10.66 -6.07
N THR A 78 -6.76 11.10 -5.77
CA THR A 78 -7.45 12.14 -6.53
C THR A 78 -7.16 13.54 -5.99
N ASN A 79 -7.09 13.69 -4.67
CA ASN A 79 -7.06 15.00 -4.02
C ASN A 79 -5.68 15.40 -3.48
N CYS A 80 -4.80 14.44 -3.16
CA CYS A 80 -3.53 14.74 -2.51
C CYS A 80 -2.37 14.86 -3.50
N THR A 81 -2.54 15.73 -4.50
CA THR A 81 -1.52 16.03 -5.51
C THR A 81 -0.77 17.31 -5.20
N THR A 82 0.46 17.44 -5.70
CA THR A 82 1.28 18.64 -5.58
C THR A 82 2.11 18.88 -6.84
N SER A 83 2.47 20.14 -7.09
CA SER A 83 3.37 20.54 -8.17
C SER A 83 4.84 20.23 -7.86
N ASN A 84 5.20 20.01 -6.60
CA ASN A 84 6.56 19.60 -6.23
C ASN A 84 6.79 18.13 -6.64
N LEU A 85 7.62 17.92 -7.67
CA LEU A 85 7.84 16.60 -8.27
C LEU A 85 8.38 15.56 -7.28
N SER A 86 9.27 15.97 -6.36
CA SER A 86 9.83 15.08 -5.34
C SER A 86 8.74 14.57 -4.40
N VAL A 87 7.90 15.49 -3.91
CA VAL A 87 6.78 15.15 -3.02
C VAL A 87 5.71 14.35 -3.78
N GLN A 88 5.38 14.72 -5.02
CA GLN A 88 4.41 13.99 -5.85
C GLN A 88 4.83 12.54 -6.12
N SER A 89 6.12 12.32 -6.39
CA SER A 89 6.71 10.99 -6.58
C SER A 89 6.62 10.16 -5.28
N TRP A 90 6.94 10.78 -4.14
CA TRP A 90 6.81 10.16 -2.83
C TRP A 90 5.37 9.74 -2.52
N VAL A 91 4.39 10.63 -2.75
CA VAL A 91 2.96 10.33 -2.55
C VAL A 91 2.51 9.15 -3.40
N SER A 92 2.89 9.16 -4.68
CA SER A 92 2.50 8.10 -5.62
C SER A 92 3.03 6.73 -5.18
N LYS A 93 4.28 6.69 -4.68
CA LYS A 93 4.87 5.49 -4.08
C LYS A 93 4.14 5.07 -2.80
N PHE A 94 3.88 6.01 -1.89
CA PHE A 94 3.19 5.75 -0.64
C PHE A 94 1.78 5.15 -0.85
N ILE A 95 1.00 5.73 -1.77
CA ILE A 95 -0.34 5.22 -2.14
C ILE A 95 -0.23 3.83 -2.79
N SER A 96 0.76 3.61 -3.65
CA SER A 96 0.96 2.29 -4.28
C SER A 96 1.29 1.21 -3.24
N CYS A 97 2.09 1.52 -2.21
CA CYS A 97 2.38 0.59 -1.11
C CYS A 97 1.12 0.19 -0.33
N LEU A 98 0.16 1.11 -0.16
CA LEU A 98 -1.12 0.82 0.51
C LEU A 98 -1.97 -0.14 -0.33
N HIS A 99 -1.91 -0.06 -1.66
CA HIS A 99 -2.64 -0.95 -2.56
C HIS A 99 -2.08 -2.39 -2.55
N LEU A 100 -0.75 -2.55 -2.49
CA LEU A 100 -0.10 -3.88 -2.50
C LEU A 100 -0.49 -4.73 -1.28
N GLY A 101 -0.70 -4.13 -0.12
CA GLY A 101 -1.09 -4.86 1.10
C GLY A 101 -2.42 -5.63 0.98
N LYS A 102 -3.32 -5.21 0.08
CA LYS A 102 -4.64 -5.85 -0.09
C LYS A 102 -4.67 -7.05 -1.05
N LEU A 103 -3.73 -7.12 -1.99
CA LEU A 103 -3.70 -8.21 -2.97
C LEU A 103 -3.46 -9.57 -2.28
N SER A 104 -2.65 -9.60 -1.22
CA SER A 104 -2.30 -10.82 -0.47
C SER A 104 -3.51 -11.56 0.14
N LEU A 105 -4.52 -10.83 0.62
CA LEU A 105 -5.65 -11.45 1.34
C LEU A 105 -6.67 -12.12 0.39
N SER A 106 -6.85 -11.58 -0.80
CA SER A 106 -7.85 -12.08 -1.77
C SER A 106 -7.42 -13.41 -2.40
N PHE A 107 -6.10 -13.60 -2.61
CA PHE A 107 -5.56 -14.88 -3.11
C PHE A 107 -5.70 -16.02 -2.10
N LEU A 108 -5.62 -15.72 -0.79
CA LEU A 108 -5.81 -16.73 0.26
C LEU A 108 -7.25 -17.26 0.28
N LEU A 109 -8.24 -16.38 0.13
CA LEU A 109 -9.66 -16.75 0.09
C LEU A 109 -10.01 -17.56 -1.18
N LEU A 110 -9.45 -17.19 -2.33
CA LEU A 110 -9.62 -17.94 -3.57
C LEU A 110 -9.04 -19.36 -3.47
N ALA A 111 -7.88 -19.48 -2.81
CA ALA A 111 -7.24 -20.77 -2.56
C ALA A 111 -8.09 -21.68 -1.67
N LEU A 112 -8.69 -21.14 -0.60
CA LEU A 112 -9.61 -21.88 0.26
C LEU A 112 -10.86 -22.33 -0.50
N PHE A 113 -11.38 -21.51 -1.40
CA PHE A 113 -12.55 -21.85 -2.21
C PHE A 113 -12.28 -23.02 -3.16
N ALA A 114 -11.12 -23.04 -3.82
CA ALA A 114 -10.68 -24.12 -4.72
C ALA A 114 -10.33 -25.46 -4.01
N ILE A 115 -10.30 -25.47 -2.68
CA ILE A 115 -10.10 -26.68 -1.87
C ILE A 115 -11.45 -27.25 -1.41
N VAL A 116 -12.43 -26.38 -1.19
CA VAL A 116 -13.77 -26.74 -0.71
C VAL A 116 -14.70 -27.14 -1.86
N PHE A 117 -14.51 -26.55 -3.05
CA PHE A 117 -15.24 -26.84 -4.29
C PHE A 117 -14.30 -27.41 -5.36
#